data_AF-A0A424NP11-F1
#
_entry.id   AF-A0A424NP11-F1
#
_cell.length_a   1.000
_cell.length_b   1.000
_cell.length_c   1.000
_cell.angle_alpha   90.00
_cell.angle_beta   90.00
_cell.angle_gamma   90.00
#
_symmetry.space_group_name_H-M   'P 1'
#
loop_
_entity.id
_entity.type
_entity.pdbx_description
1 polymer ?
#
loop_
_entity_poly.entity_id
_entity_poly.type
_entity_poly.pdbx_seq_one_letter_code
_entity_poly.pdbx_strand_id
1 'polypeptide(L)'
;MNRRKALKNIGFSLGAVSATPTLVSLLSSCQNELNWTPKLLSNSQIDFISNFIELIIPKTKDIPGGLELGLHKWIDICAKLILNKESQRSYLFSLECLINDTLNSASKDKIGELKINDYENQLKKFLLAENSTNKKWSMSAKNYWSKNPKELNFADAPQEALAFSSLITLRQWTARGYRFNEYIGENVLDYRPVPGEQKGCVDLEETTGGLIWAI
;
A
#
# COMPACT_ATOMS: atom_id res chain seq x y z
N MET A 1 -13.53 -12.22 -48.32
CA MET A 1 -12.60 -12.98 -47.45
C MET A 1 -12.58 -12.36 -46.06
N ASN A 2 -12.93 -13.12 -45.01
CA ASN A 2 -13.22 -12.58 -43.69
C ASN A 2 -11.93 -12.45 -42.85
N ARG A 3 -11.24 -11.29 -42.95
CA ARG A 3 -9.90 -11.03 -42.38
C ARG A 3 -9.78 -11.38 -40.88
N ARG A 4 -10.88 -11.23 -40.13
CA ARG A 4 -10.96 -11.56 -38.69
C ARG A 4 -10.87 -13.06 -38.41
N LYS A 5 -11.34 -13.92 -39.33
CA LYS A 5 -11.33 -15.39 -39.17
C LYS A 5 -9.95 -15.98 -39.47
N ALA A 6 -9.22 -15.38 -40.41
CA ALA A 6 -7.83 -15.76 -40.70
C ALA A 6 -6.88 -15.45 -39.54
N LEU A 7 -7.00 -14.26 -38.92
CA LEU A 7 -6.18 -13.88 -37.76
C LEU A 7 -6.44 -14.77 -36.53
N LYS A 8 -7.70 -15.13 -36.25
CA LYS A 8 -8.03 -16.07 -35.17
C LYS A 8 -7.41 -17.45 -35.41
N ASN A 9 -7.51 -17.97 -36.64
CA ASN A 9 -6.99 -19.29 -36.96
C ASN A 9 -5.46 -19.35 -36.94
N ILE A 10 -4.78 -18.27 -37.35
CA ILE A 10 -3.31 -18.15 -37.24
C ILE A 10 -2.87 -18.08 -35.77
N GLY A 11 -3.60 -17.32 -34.93
CA GLY A 11 -3.34 -17.24 -33.50
C GLY A 11 -3.51 -18.57 -32.76
N PHE A 12 -4.54 -19.36 -33.10
CA PHE A 12 -4.73 -20.70 -32.52
C PHE A 12 -3.67 -21.70 -32.96
N SER A 13 -3.14 -21.60 -34.19
CA SER A 13 -2.10 -22.53 -34.68
C SER A 13 -0.71 -22.32 -34.05
N LEU A 14 -0.44 -21.12 -33.52
CA LEU A 14 0.83 -20.81 -32.83
C LEU A 14 0.75 -20.99 -31.31
N GLY A 15 -0.45 -21.06 -30.73
CA GLY A 15 -0.65 -21.13 -29.27
C GLY A 15 -0.69 -22.55 -28.67
N ALA A 16 -0.71 -23.61 -29.49
CA ALA A 16 -0.98 -24.97 -28.99
C ALA A 16 0.26 -25.76 -28.52
N VAL A 17 1.49 -25.22 -28.57
CA VAL A 17 2.72 -26.04 -28.37
C VAL A 17 3.74 -25.46 -27.38
N SER A 18 3.46 -24.41 -26.59
CA SER A 18 4.42 -23.99 -25.55
C SER A 18 3.79 -23.40 -24.29
N ALA A 19 2.80 -24.09 -23.72
CA ALA A 19 2.53 -23.95 -22.30
C ALA A 19 3.64 -24.71 -21.53
N THR A 20 4.82 -24.10 -21.45
CA THR A 20 5.92 -24.62 -20.65
C THR A 20 5.57 -24.40 -19.16
N PRO A 21 5.69 -25.43 -18.29
CA PRO A 21 5.59 -25.27 -16.83
C PRO A 21 6.60 -24.27 -16.24
N THR A 22 7.58 -23.83 -17.04
CA THR A 22 8.65 -22.92 -16.65
C THR A 22 8.18 -21.51 -16.33
N LEU A 23 7.11 -21.00 -16.95
CA LEU A 23 6.54 -19.69 -16.61
C LEU A 23 5.94 -19.70 -15.20
N VAL A 24 5.25 -20.78 -14.83
CA VAL A 24 4.74 -20.98 -13.46
C VAL A 24 5.90 -21.08 -12.47
N SER A 25 6.99 -21.78 -12.79
CA SER A 25 8.16 -21.88 -11.90
C SER A 25 8.91 -20.55 -11.69
N LEU A 26 8.96 -19.68 -12.72
CA LEU A 26 9.54 -18.34 -12.63
C LEU A 26 8.65 -17.39 -11.81
N LEU A 27 7.33 -17.55 -11.90
CA LEU A 27 6.36 -16.77 -11.12
C LEU A 27 6.30 -17.24 -9.65
N SER A 28 6.43 -18.54 -9.41
CA SER A 28 6.57 -19.12 -8.05
C SER A 28 7.87 -18.71 -7.36
N SER A 29 8.91 -18.33 -8.12
CA SER A 29 10.14 -17.77 -7.55
C SER A 29 9.95 -16.39 -6.92
N CYS A 30 8.93 -15.61 -7.33
CA CYS A 30 8.58 -14.33 -6.69
C CYS A 30 7.76 -14.50 -5.41
N GLN A 31 7.13 -15.67 -5.22
CA GLN A 31 6.22 -15.91 -4.10
C GLN A 31 6.90 -16.52 -2.87
N ASN A 32 8.08 -17.14 -3.03
CA ASN A 32 8.84 -17.77 -1.94
C ASN A 32 10.23 -17.16 -1.75
N GLU A 33 10.32 -15.85 -1.50
CA GLU A 33 11.55 -15.27 -0.95
C GLU A 33 11.56 -15.41 0.58
N LEU A 34 12.05 -16.57 1.06
CA LEU A 34 12.45 -16.77 2.47
C LEU A 34 13.59 -15.84 2.91
N ASN A 35 14.20 -15.10 1.98
CA ASN A 35 15.39 -14.25 2.19
C ASN A 35 15.16 -12.76 1.83
N TRP A 36 13.92 -12.30 1.74
CA TRP A 36 13.66 -10.90 1.40
C TRP A 36 14.23 -9.96 2.47
N THR A 37 15.02 -8.96 2.05
CA THR A 37 15.52 -7.89 2.92
C THR A 37 14.95 -6.54 2.47
N PRO A 38 14.63 -5.64 3.41
CA PRO A 38 14.17 -4.29 3.09
C PRO A 38 15.17 -3.51 2.23
N LYS A 39 14.65 -2.63 1.36
CA LYS A 39 15.40 -1.84 0.37
C LYS A 39 15.52 -0.37 0.73
N LEU A 40 14.54 0.19 1.45
CA LEU A 40 14.56 1.56 1.96
C LEU A 40 14.46 1.59 3.48
N LEU A 41 13.49 0.88 4.03
CA LEU A 41 13.18 0.82 5.45
C LEU A 41 14.16 -0.11 6.19
N SER A 42 14.29 0.07 7.50
CA SER A 42 14.96 -0.91 8.37
C SER A 42 14.00 -2.07 8.71
N ASN A 43 14.53 -3.19 9.21
CA ASN A 43 13.70 -4.30 9.68
C ASN A 43 12.70 -3.85 10.77
N SER A 44 13.14 -3.03 11.73
CA SER A 44 12.26 -2.52 12.80
C SER A 44 11.16 -1.60 12.26
N GLN A 45 11.44 -0.81 11.23
CA GLN A 45 10.46 0.02 10.55
C GLN A 45 9.45 -0.84 9.77
N ILE A 46 9.90 -1.93 9.13
CA ILE A 46 9.02 -2.89 8.46
C ILE A 46 8.09 -3.56 9.46
N ASP A 47 8.61 -4.04 10.59
CA ASP A 47 7.79 -4.66 11.64
C ASP A 47 6.75 -3.67 12.18
N PHE A 48 7.17 -2.41 12.38
CA PHE A 48 6.28 -1.33 12.82
C PHE A 48 5.14 -1.06 11.83
N ILE A 49 5.44 -0.83 10.54
CA ILE A 49 4.38 -0.57 9.55
C ILE A 49 3.51 -1.81 9.29
N SER A 50 4.06 -3.01 9.46
CA SER A 50 3.34 -4.27 9.25
C SER A 50 2.13 -4.40 10.19
N ASN A 51 2.28 -3.97 11.45
CA ASN A 51 1.18 -3.94 12.41
C ASN A 51 0.03 -3.01 11.96
N PHE A 52 0.35 -1.83 11.41
CA PHE A 52 -0.67 -0.95 10.83
C PHE A 52 -1.31 -1.54 9.57
N ILE A 53 -0.51 -2.15 8.69
CA ILE A 53 -1.01 -2.77 7.44
C ILE A 53 -2.05 -3.85 7.75
N GLU A 54 -1.77 -4.72 8.72
CA GLU A 54 -2.69 -5.80 9.11
C GLU A 54 -3.96 -5.26 9.79
N LEU A 55 -3.88 -4.14 10.50
CA LEU A 55 -5.07 -3.46 11.04
C LEU A 55 -5.90 -2.74 9.96
N ILE A 56 -5.25 -2.20 8.92
CA ILE A 56 -5.93 -1.47 7.83
C ILE A 56 -6.60 -2.46 6.86
N ILE A 57 -5.93 -3.56 6.53
CA ILE A 57 -6.45 -4.65 5.69
C ILE A 57 -6.30 -5.97 6.47
N PRO A 58 -7.23 -6.25 7.40
CA PRO A 58 -7.19 -7.50 8.15
C PRO A 58 -7.57 -8.68 7.27
N LYS A 59 -6.94 -9.82 7.54
CA LYS A 59 -7.38 -11.08 6.95
C LYS A 59 -8.82 -11.39 7.31
N THR A 60 -9.61 -11.82 6.33
CA THR A 60 -10.94 -12.40 6.54
C THR A 60 -10.94 -13.88 6.17
N LYS A 61 -12.09 -14.54 6.24
CA LYS A 61 -12.21 -15.95 5.86
C LYS A 61 -11.83 -16.20 4.40
N ASP A 62 -12.24 -15.29 3.51
CA ASP A 62 -12.19 -15.50 2.05
C ASP A 62 -11.22 -14.53 1.35
N ILE A 63 -10.75 -13.48 2.05
CA ILE A 63 -9.85 -12.45 1.51
C ILE A 63 -8.56 -12.42 2.34
N PRO A 64 -7.37 -12.55 1.70
CA PRO A 64 -6.09 -12.51 2.39
C PRO A 64 -5.82 -11.13 3.01
N GLY A 65 -5.09 -11.14 4.13
CA GLY A 65 -4.69 -9.92 4.84
C GLY A 65 -3.59 -9.14 4.10
N GLY A 66 -3.33 -7.91 4.56
CA GLY A 66 -2.31 -7.05 3.95
C GLY A 66 -0.89 -7.65 4.00
N LEU A 67 -0.55 -8.40 5.06
CA LEU A 67 0.75 -9.08 5.13
C LEU A 67 0.83 -10.32 4.24
N GLU A 68 -0.25 -11.08 4.11
CA GLU A 68 -0.33 -12.24 3.20
C GLU A 68 -0.19 -11.83 1.73
N LEU A 69 -0.69 -10.63 1.39
CA LEU A 69 -0.54 -10.00 0.09
C LEU A 69 0.83 -9.35 -0.13
N GLY A 70 1.73 -9.38 0.86
CA GLY A 70 3.07 -8.81 0.75
C GLY A 70 3.11 -7.28 0.71
N LEU A 71 2.08 -6.59 1.21
CA LEU A 71 1.97 -5.13 1.07
C LEU A 71 3.09 -4.36 1.77
N HIS A 72 3.62 -4.87 2.88
CA HIS A 72 4.79 -4.30 3.58
C HIS A 72 6.03 -4.26 2.67
N LYS A 73 6.27 -5.34 1.90
CA LYS A 73 7.35 -5.41 0.90
C LYS A 73 7.10 -4.47 -0.26
N TRP A 74 5.87 -4.43 -0.75
CA TRP A 74 5.45 -3.54 -1.83
C TRP A 74 5.67 -2.07 -1.45
N ILE A 75 5.28 -1.63 -0.26
CA ILE A 75 5.46 -0.25 0.21
C ILE A 75 6.94 0.12 0.25
N ASP A 76 7.80 -0.73 0.80
CA ASP A 76 9.23 -0.49 0.87
C ASP A 76 9.89 -0.39 -0.52
N ILE A 77 9.59 -1.33 -1.41
CA ILE A 77 10.11 -1.34 -2.79
C ILE A 77 9.57 -0.14 -3.57
N CYS A 78 8.28 0.16 -3.48
CA CYS A 78 7.68 1.32 -4.13
C CYS A 78 8.29 2.63 -3.63
N ALA A 79 8.52 2.76 -2.32
CA ALA A 79 9.15 3.94 -1.75
C ALA A 79 10.58 4.08 -2.27
N LYS A 80 11.32 2.97 -2.39
CA LYS A 80 12.68 2.97 -2.93
C LYS A 80 12.74 3.38 -4.40
N LEU A 81 11.82 2.90 -5.22
CA LEU A 81 11.87 3.05 -6.68
C LEU A 81 11.22 4.35 -7.17
N ILE A 82 10.16 4.80 -6.52
CA ILE A 82 9.33 5.92 -7.02
C ILE A 82 9.77 7.26 -6.41
N LEU A 83 10.18 7.27 -5.15
CA LEU A 83 10.58 8.50 -4.47
C LEU A 83 12.01 8.86 -4.85
N ASN A 84 12.25 10.15 -5.15
CA ASN A 84 13.61 10.67 -5.27
C ASN A 84 14.30 10.72 -3.89
N LYS A 85 15.63 10.98 -3.86
CA LYS A 85 16.40 10.97 -2.60
C LYS A 85 15.87 11.94 -1.53
N GLU A 86 15.39 13.12 -1.93
CA GLU A 86 14.82 14.11 -1.02
C GLU A 86 13.49 13.61 -0.44
N SER A 87 12.61 13.08 -1.28
CA SER A 87 11.34 12.49 -0.84
C SER A 87 11.53 11.23 0.01
N GLN A 88 12.53 10.39 -0.28
CA GLN A 88 12.90 9.24 0.59
C GLN A 88 13.32 9.73 1.97
N ARG A 89 14.11 10.81 2.05
CA ARG A 89 14.52 11.43 3.31
C ARG A 89 13.30 11.95 4.09
N SER A 90 12.39 12.69 3.44
CA SER A 90 11.16 13.18 4.08
C SER A 90 10.23 12.05 4.53
N TYR A 91 10.12 10.98 3.74
CA TYR A 91 9.33 9.80 4.06
C TYR A 91 9.85 9.10 5.32
N LEU A 92 11.16 8.81 5.37
CA LEU A 92 11.80 8.19 6.55
C LEU A 92 11.65 9.07 7.80
N PHE A 93 11.87 10.37 7.69
CA PHE A 93 11.73 11.26 8.84
C PHE A 93 10.29 11.36 9.35
N SER A 94 9.31 11.41 8.45
CA SER A 94 7.90 11.39 8.84
C SER A 94 7.51 10.06 9.50
N LEU A 95 8.07 8.93 9.03
CA LEU A 95 7.90 7.62 9.66
C LEU A 95 8.49 7.58 11.07
N GLU A 96 9.68 8.15 11.27
CA GLU A 96 10.28 8.27 12.60
C GLU A 96 9.43 9.14 13.54
N CYS A 97 8.83 10.23 13.06
CA CYS A 97 7.85 10.99 13.85
C CYS A 97 6.63 10.14 14.24
N LEU A 98 6.14 9.28 13.36
CA LEU A 98 5.02 8.37 13.67
C LEU A 98 5.42 7.32 14.71
N ILE A 99 6.61 6.74 14.60
CA ILE A 99 7.15 5.80 15.59
C ILE A 99 7.22 6.48 16.96
N ASN A 100 7.83 7.66 17.03
CA ASN A 100 7.97 8.41 18.27
C ASN A 100 6.61 8.80 18.87
N ASP A 101 5.67 9.32 18.07
CA ASP A 101 4.33 9.70 18.56
C ASP A 101 3.56 8.48 19.09
N THR A 102 3.72 7.30 18.46
CA THR A 102 3.09 6.05 18.90
C THR A 102 3.70 5.56 20.22
N LEU A 103 5.04 5.57 20.33
CA LEU A 103 5.77 5.20 21.54
C LEU A 103 5.41 6.11 22.72
N ASN A 104 5.40 7.42 22.50
CA ASN A 104 5.05 8.41 23.52
C ASN A 104 3.59 8.27 23.96
N SER A 105 2.66 8.08 23.03
CA SER A 105 1.24 7.87 23.36
C SER A 105 0.99 6.57 24.14
N ALA A 106 1.86 5.58 23.98
CA ALA A 106 1.81 4.30 24.70
C ALA A 106 2.69 4.26 25.96
N SER A 107 3.43 5.34 26.26
CA SER A 107 4.43 5.41 27.33
C SER A 107 5.47 4.27 27.27
N LYS A 108 6.05 4.04 26.09
CA LYS A 108 7.02 2.96 25.81
C LYS A 108 8.27 3.49 25.13
N ASP A 109 9.38 2.78 25.28
CA ASP A 109 10.68 3.22 24.77
C ASP A 109 11.08 2.54 23.46
N LYS A 110 10.56 1.34 23.19
CA LYS A 110 10.98 0.51 22.05
C LYS A 110 9.78 -0.02 21.25
N ILE A 111 9.96 -0.12 19.93
CA ILE A 111 8.96 -0.69 19.01
C ILE A 111 8.50 -2.08 19.46
N GLY A 112 9.43 -2.93 19.94
CA GLY A 112 9.12 -4.29 20.39
C GLY A 112 8.24 -4.37 21.64
N GLU A 113 8.03 -3.27 22.35
CA GLU A 113 7.12 -3.21 23.51
C GLU A 113 5.68 -2.85 23.11
N LEU A 114 5.49 -2.33 21.89
CA LEU A 114 4.17 -1.95 21.37
C LEU A 114 3.28 -3.19 21.20
N LYS A 115 2.02 -3.04 21.58
CA LYS A 115 0.95 -4.03 21.44
C LYS A 115 -0.02 -3.54 20.38
N ILE A 116 -0.81 -4.45 19.83
CA ILE A 116 -1.83 -4.16 18.80
C ILE A 116 -2.74 -2.98 19.21
N ASN A 117 -3.15 -2.91 20.47
CA ASN A 117 -3.98 -1.82 20.99
C ASN A 117 -3.33 -0.43 20.88
N ASP A 118 -2.01 -0.33 20.93
CA ASP A 118 -1.30 0.96 20.77
C ASP A 118 -1.40 1.45 19.32
N TYR A 119 -1.24 0.55 18.36
CA TYR A 119 -1.42 0.84 16.94
C TYR A 119 -2.89 1.20 16.64
N GLU A 120 -3.85 0.48 17.22
CA GLU A 120 -5.28 0.81 17.08
C GLU A 120 -5.62 2.18 17.65
N ASN A 121 -5.09 2.52 18.84
CA ASN A 121 -5.29 3.83 19.44
C ASN A 121 -4.74 4.94 18.53
N GLN A 122 -3.59 4.69 17.90
CA GLN A 122 -2.98 5.64 16.98
C GLN A 122 -3.80 5.81 15.68
N LEU A 123 -4.34 4.72 15.14
CA LEU A 123 -5.29 4.79 14.03
C LEU A 123 -6.54 5.59 14.42
N LYS A 124 -7.12 5.33 15.60
CA LYS A 124 -8.30 6.07 16.09
C LYS A 124 -7.99 7.56 16.26
N LYS A 125 -6.84 7.91 16.87
CA LYS A 125 -6.37 9.29 17.06
C LYS A 125 -6.40 10.08 15.75
N PHE A 126 -5.81 9.54 14.68
CA PHE A 126 -5.64 10.27 13.44
C PHE A 126 -6.79 10.10 12.43
N LEU A 127 -7.43 8.94 12.38
CA LEU A 127 -8.50 8.66 11.40
C LEU A 127 -9.88 9.13 11.86
N LEU A 128 -10.12 9.23 13.17
CA LEU A 128 -11.40 9.69 13.73
C LEU A 128 -11.36 11.15 14.22
N ALA A 129 -10.24 11.84 14.04
CA ALA A 129 -10.12 13.25 14.38
C ALA A 129 -11.06 14.12 13.52
N GLU A 130 -11.52 15.23 14.10
CA GLU A 130 -12.35 16.20 13.40
C GLU A 130 -11.67 16.76 12.15
N ASN A 131 -12.47 17.09 11.14
CA ASN A 131 -11.99 17.71 9.90
C ASN A 131 -11.19 19.01 10.13
N SER A 132 -11.54 19.77 11.17
CA SER A 132 -10.83 20.99 11.57
C SER A 132 -9.38 20.68 12.00
N THR A 133 -9.20 19.66 12.84
CA THR A 133 -7.91 19.17 13.33
C THR A 133 -7.08 18.55 12.22
N ASN A 134 -7.69 17.70 11.38
CA ASN A 134 -7.01 17.11 10.21
C ASN A 134 -6.44 18.18 9.27
N LYS A 135 -7.19 19.26 9.03
CA LYS A 135 -6.71 20.41 8.24
C LYS A 135 -5.53 21.10 8.91
N LYS A 136 -5.54 21.27 10.24
CA LYS A 136 -4.42 21.88 10.98
C LYS A 136 -3.13 21.06 10.83
N TRP A 137 -3.18 19.75 11.07
CA TRP A 137 -2.02 18.88 10.88
C TRP A 137 -1.54 18.88 9.43
N SER A 138 -2.45 18.74 8.47
CA SER A 138 -2.11 18.77 7.04
C SER A 138 -1.42 20.08 6.64
N MET A 139 -1.94 21.23 7.07
CA MET A 139 -1.30 22.53 6.82
C MET A 139 0.06 22.65 7.51
N SER A 140 0.18 22.20 8.76
CA SER A 140 1.44 22.25 9.52
C SER A 140 2.54 21.41 8.85
N ALA A 141 2.22 20.17 8.48
CA ALA A 141 3.14 19.30 7.74
C ALA A 141 3.53 19.90 6.39
N LYS A 142 2.55 20.42 5.62
CA LYS A 142 2.82 21.09 4.34
C LYS A 142 3.74 22.30 4.50
N ASN A 143 3.47 23.15 5.48
CA ASN A 143 4.27 24.35 5.76
C ASN A 143 5.69 24.02 6.22
N TYR A 144 5.88 22.89 6.91
CA TYR A 144 7.21 22.41 7.27
C TYR A 144 8.00 22.00 6.03
N TRP A 145 7.42 21.14 5.19
CA TRP A 145 8.09 20.66 3.98
C TRP A 145 8.29 21.74 2.91
N SER A 146 7.41 22.73 2.82
CA SER A 146 7.56 23.85 1.87
C SER A 146 8.78 24.73 2.15
N LYS A 147 9.30 24.70 3.39
CA LYS A 147 10.53 25.42 3.75
C LYS A 147 11.81 24.74 3.26
N ASN A 148 11.70 23.50 2.77
CA ASN A 148 12.82 22.64 2.38
C ASN A 148 13.97 22.66 3.43
N PRO A 149 13.72 22.15 4.65
CA PRO A 149 14.72 22.17 5.72
C PRO A 149 15.96 21.35 5.32
N LYS A 150 17.13 22.01 5.34
CA LYS A 150 18.42 21.36 5.02
C LYS A 150 18.80 20.28 6.03
N GLU A 151 18.47 20.52 7.30
CA GLU A 151 18.70 19.62 8.42
C GLU A 151 17.35 19.17 8.99
N LEU A 152 17.24 17.87 9.29
CA LEU A 152 16.03 17.31 9.88
C LEU A 152 16.35 16.95 11.32
N ASN A 153 15.63 17.57 12.25
CA ASN A 153 15.71 17.27 13.67
C ASN A 153 14.30 17.33 14.27
N PHE A 154 14.09 16.58 15.35
CA PHE A 154 12.77 16.47 15.99
C PHE A 154 12.35 17.74 16.73
N ALA A 155 13.29 18.55 17.22
CA ALA A 155 12.99 19.74 18.02
C ALA A 155 12.27 20.82 17.20
N ASP A 156 12.68 20.99 15.94
CA ASP A 156 12.13 22.01 15.04
C ASP A 156 10.93 21.51 14.21
N ALA A 157 10.68 20.20 14.23
CA ALA A 157 9.66 19.57 13.42
C ALA A 157 8.30 19.56 14.14
N PRO A 158 7.18 19.80 13.43
CA PRO A 158 5.84 19.59 13.99
C PRO A 158 5.53 18.09 14.04
N GLN A 159 6.13 17.39 15.01
CA GLN A 159 6.21 15.92 15.05
C GLN A 159 4.85 15.24 14.90
N GLU A 160 3.84 15.67 15.65
CA GLU A 160 2.49 15.09 15.57
C GLU A 160 1.86 15.29 14.17
N ALA A 161 2.07 16.45 13.54
CA ALA A 161 1.57 16.71 12.19
C ALA A 161 2.28 15.83 11.15
N LEU A 162 3.58 15.57 11.33
CA LEU A 162 4.35 14.66 10.47
C LEU A 162 3.97 13.20 10.72
N ALA A 163 3.70 12.81 11.98
CA ALA A 163 3.16 11.51 12.34
C ALA A 163 1.80 11.25 11.68
N PHE A 164 0.90 12.23 11.75
CA PHE A 164 -0.38 12.22 11.03
C PHE A 164 -0.16 12.03 9.52
N SER A 165 0.70 12.85 8.91
CA SER A 165 1.00 12.76 7.47
C SER A 165 1.56 11.39 7.07
N SER A 166 2.44 10.82 7.90
CA SER A 166 3.01 9.49 7.72
C SER A 166 1.94 8.40 7.78
N LEU A 167 1.07 8.43 8.79
CA LEU A 167 -0.01 7.45 8.94
C LEU A 167 -1.00 7.51 7.77
N ILE A 168 -1.38 8.71 7.33
CA ILE A 168 -2.25 8.87 6.15
C ILE A 168 -1.57 8.35 4.88
N THR A 169 -0.27 8.63 4.71
CA THR A 169 0.52 8.12 3.57
C THR A 169 0.56 6.60 3.60
N LEU A 170 0.88 5.99 4.74
CA LEU A 170 0.89 4.54 4.94
C LEU A 170 -0.46 3.94 4.57
N ARG A 171 -1.56 4.47 5.11
CA ARG A 171 -2.92 4.02 4.78
C ARG A 171 -3.23 4.10 3.29
N GLN A 172 -2.89 5.21 2.64
CA GLN A 172 -3.12 5.40 1.21
C GLN A 172 -2.32 4.40 0.38
N TRP A 173 -1.07 4.15 0.75
CA TRP A 173 -0.19 3.21 0.06
C TRP A 173 -0.63 1.78 0.29
N THR A 174 -1.05 1.40 1.50
CA THR A 174 -1.65 0.09 1.77
C THR A 174 -2.89 -0.15 0.92
N ALA A 175 -3.83 0.80 0.91
CA ALA A 175 -5.05 0.68 0.11
C ALA A 175 -4.74 0.64 -1.40
N ARG A 176 -3.73 1.39 -1.84
CA ARG A 176 -3.27 1.38 -3.23
C ARG A 176 -2.64 0.03 -3.61
N GLY A 177 -1.72 -0.47 -2.79
CA GLY A 177 -1.08 -1.76 -2.99
C GLY A 177 -2.08 -2.90 -3.00
N TYR A 178 -3.09 -2.86 -2.13
CA TYR A 178 -4.21 -3.82 -2.14
C TYR A 178 -4.98 -3.79 -3.47
N ARG A 179 -5.36 -2.61 -3.96
CA ARG A 179 -6.13 -2.48 -5.20
C ARG A 179 -5.36 -2.84 -6.48
N PHE A 180 -4.04 -2.68 -6.48
CA PHE A 180 -3.17 -3.06 -7.60
C PHE A 180 -2.57 -4.47 -7.44
N ASN A 181 -2.93 -5.19 -6.39
CA ASN A 181 -2.49 -6.57 -6.22
C ASN A 181 -3.23 -7.47 -7.22
N GLU A 182 -2.48 -8.28 -7.97
CA GLU A 182 -3.01 -9.18 -9.01
C GLU A 182 -4.07 -10.13 -8.46
N TYR A 183 -3.81 -10.80 -7.33
CA TYR A 183 -4.76 -11.71 -6.72
C TYR A 183 -6.07 -11.00 -6.37
N ILE A 184 -5.99 -9.81 -5.79
CA ILE A 184 -7.17 -8.99 -5.46
C ILE A 184 -7.91 -8.58 -6.74
N GLY A 185 -7.16 -8.11 -7.74
CA GLY A 185 -7.70 -7.72 -9.03
C GLY A 185 -8.50 -8.85 -9.68
N GLU A 186 -7.93 -10.05 -9.77
CA GLU A 186 -8.50 -11.19 -10.49
C GLU A 186 -9.55 -11.99 -9.71
N ASN A 187 -9.41 -12.09 -8.38
CA ASN A 187 -10.21 -13.03 -7.57
C ASN A 187 -11.18 -12.34 -6.60
N VAL A 188 -11.02 -11.05 -6.33
CA VAL A 188 -11.84 -10.31 -5.35
C VAL A 188 -12.64 -9.17 -5.99
N LEU A 189 -12.08 -8.53 -7.02
CA LEU A 189 -12.72 -7.42 -7.76
C LEU A 189 -13.39 -7.91 -9.06
N ASP A 190 -14.22 -7.07 -9.68
CA ASP A 190 -14.81 -7.39 -11.00
C ASP A 190 -13.75 -7.21 -12.10
N TYR A 191 -12.92 -8.24 -12.30
CA TYR A 191 -11.84 -8.23 -13.28
C TYR A 191 -12.37 -8.26 -14.71
N ARG A 192 -11.98 -7.27 -15.52
CA ARG A 192 -12.30 -7.21 -16.95
C ARG A 192 -11.03 -7.16 -17.80
N PRO A 193 -10.56 -8.30 -18.33
CA PRO A 193 -9.28 -8.37 -19.06
C PRO A 193 -9.27 -7.57 -20.36
N VAL A 194 -10.45 -7.19 -20.87
CA VAL A 194 -10.60 -6.27 -21.99
C VAL A 194 -11.48 -5.13 -21.51
N PRO A 195 -11.00 -3.87 -21.51
CA PRO A 195 -11.84 -2.71 -21.24
C PRO A 195 -12.96 -2.71 -22.29
N GLY A 196 -14.16 -3.12 -21.87
CA GLY A 196 -15.34 -3.12 -22.73
C GLY A 196 -15.79 -1.69 -23.05
N GLU A 197 -16.97 -1.56 -23.67
CA GLU A 197 -17.59 -0.25 -23.89
C GLU A 197 -17.70 0.53 -22.57
N GLN A 198 -17.23 1.79 -22.58
CA GLN A 198 -17.35 2.68 -21.44
C GLN A 198 -18.83 3.08 -21.28
N LYS A 199 -19.54 2.41 -20.38
CA LYS A 199 -20.89 2.78 -19.98
C LYS A 199 -20.83 3.67 -18.73
N GLY A 200 -20.99 4.98 -18.93
CA GLY A 200 -21.11 5.93 -17.84
C GLY A 200 -22.44 5.79 -17.10
N CYS A 201 -22.47 6.17 -15.82
CA CYS A 201 -23.68 6.26 -14.99
C CYS A 201 -24.48 4.95 -14.87
N VAL A 202 -23.80 3.83 -14.71
CA VAL A 202 -24.43 2.53 -14.40
C VAL A 202 -24.51 2.30 -12.90
N ASP A 203 -25.53 1.56 -12.45
CA ASP A 203 -25.64 1.13 -11.07
C ASP A 203 -24.58 0.06 -10.75
N LEU A 204 -23.84 0.24 -9.65
CA LEU A 204 -22.73 -0.65 -9.28
C LEU A 204 -23.24 -2.04 -8.89
N GLU A 205 -24.35 -2.10 -8.15
CA GLU A 205 -24.94 -3.37 -7.70
C GLU A 205 -25.41 -4.19 -8.90
N GLU A 206 -26.16 -3.55 -9.80
CA GLU A 206 -26.66 -4.18 -11.02
C GLU A 206 -25.53 -4.71 -11.92
N THR A 207 -24.42 -3.97 -12.01
CA THR A 207 -23.38 -4.27 -13.01
C THR A 207 -22.24 -5.16 -12.52
N THR A 208 -22.04 -5.25 -11.21
CA THR A 208 -20.89 -5.96 -10.61
C THR A 208 -21.21 -6.70 -9.31
N GLY A 209 -22.45 -6.64 -8.82
CA GLY A 209 -22.80 -7.13 -7.48
C GLY A 209 -22.10 -6.32 -6.39
N GLY A 210 -21.90 -5.03 -6.61
CA GLY A 210 -21.29 -4.11 -5.65
C GLY A 210 -19.74 -4.10 -5.66
N LEU A 211 -19.11 -4.86 -6.56
CA LEU A 211 -17.65 -4.95 -6.67
C LEU A 211 -17.07 -3.81 -7.51
N ILE A 212 -15.99 -3.22 -7.05
CA ILE A 212 -15.25 -2.25 -7.86
C ILE A 212 -14.59 -2.97 -9.03
N TRP A 213 -14.64 -2.38 -10.22
CA TRP A 213 -13.93 -2.89 -11.40
C TRP A 213 -12.41 -2.94 -11.19
N ALA A 214 -11.81 -4.04 -11.63
CA ALA A 214 -10.38 -4.16 -11.88
C ALA A 214 -10.15 -4.25 -13.40
N ILE A 215 -9.32 -3.35 -13.92
CA ILE A 215 -8.99 -3.22 -15.35
C ILE A 215 -7.49 -3.36 -15.50
#